data_AF-A0A4R5DAJ3-F1
#
_entry.id   AF-A0A4R5DAJ3-F1
#
_cell.length_a   1.000
_cell.length_b   1.000
_cell.length_c   1.000
_cell.angle_alpha   90.00
_cell.angle_beta   90.00
_cell.angle_gamma   90.00
#
_symmetry.space_group_name_H-M   'P 1'
#
loop_
_entity.id
_entity.type
_entity.pdbx_description
1 polymer ?
#
loop_
_entity_poly.entity_id
_entity_poly.type
_entity_poly.pdbx_seq_one_letter_code
_entity_poly.pdbx_strand_id
1 'polypeptide(L)'
;MDNPATTQDGHQADDDHSTSVDNLSAVARAARAAQLRASGLTWDAIAAECGYANKSNAYRAVKSHFDEMPAFEVDDLRRLWDERVETLWRIAYMDALKGKAGAVTAAVRVAERAARLHGLDEPAELSINPSTRELEEWVAQIAEHEMAWLPVEADVIDGELAGELDDPGE
;
A
#
# COMPACT_ATOMS: atom_id res chain seq x y z
N MET A 1 46.18 -65.74 28.11
CA MET A 1 44.87 -66.38 28.15
C MET A 1 43.87 -65.46 28.83
N ASP A 2 43.09 -64.65 28.14
CA ASP A 2 43.17 -63.92 26.88
C ASP A 2 41.86 -63.13 26.82
N ASN A 3 41.93 -62.00 26.12
CA ASN A 3 41.02 -60.86 26.06
C ASN A 3 39.50 -61.16 25.91
N PRO A 4 38.63 -60.20 26.32
CA PRO A 4 37.18 -60.23 26.07
C PRO A 4 36.83 -59.62 24.70
N ALA A 5 35.80 -60.17 24.04
CA ALA A 5 35.11 -59.56 22.89
C ALA A 5 33.71 -59.15 23.38
N THR A 6 33.37 -57.87 23.55
CA THR A 6 33.19 -56.83 22.51
C THR A 6 32.44 -57.35 21.29
N THR A 7 31.13 -57.12 21.27
CA THR A 7 30.39 -56.84 20.04
C THR A 7 29.68 -55.51 20.25
N GLN A 8 30.18 -54.52 19.51
CA GLN A 8 29.69 -53.15 19.46
C GLN A 8 28.20 -53.09 19.10
N ASP A 9 27.51 -52.33 19.93
CA ASP A 9 26.39 -51.48 19.57
C ASP A 9 26.77 -50.61 18.36
N GLY A 10 25.98 -50.65 17.31
CA GLY A 10 26.32 -50.03 16.02
C GLY A 10 25.08 -49.82 15.18
N HIS A 11 24.20 -48.90 15.60
CA HIS A 11 23.07 -48.47 14.77
C HIS A 11 22.60 -47.03 15.02
N GLN A 12 23.49 -46.03 15.09
CA GLN A 12 23.02 -44.64 15.05
C GLN A 12 24.16 -43.66 14.70
N ALA A 13 24.38 -43.38 13.41
CA ALA A 13 25.25 -42.26 13.00
C ALA A 13 25.02 -41.72 11.58
N ASP A 14 24.25 -42.39 10.71
CA ASP A 14 24.18 -42.02 9.29
C ASP A 14 22.95 -41.14 8.90
N ASP A 15 21.95 -40.97 9.77
CA ASP A 15 20.68 -40.30 9.43
C ASP A 15 20.67 -38.76 9.66
N ASP A 16 21.62 -38.21 10.41
CA ASP A 16 21.58 -36.81 10.85
C ASP A 16 22.04 -35.81 9.76
N HIS A 17 22.84 -36.29 8.79
CA HIS A 17 23.35 -35.43 7.70
C HIS A 17 22.36 -35.26 6.53
N SER A 18 21.50 -36.24 6.24
CA SER A 18 20.55 -36.17 5.11
C SER A 18 19.43 -35.16 5.38
N THR A 19 18.85 -35.20 6.58
CA THR A 19 17.72 -34.34 6.95
C THR A 19 18.10 -32.86 6.97
N SER A 20 19.32 -32.51 7.39
CA SER A 20 19.83 -31.14 7.38
C SER A 20 20.04 -30.58 5.96
N VAL A 21 20.63 -31.37 5.05
CA VAL A 21 20.85 -30.98 3.64
C VAL A 21 19.53 -30.88 2.89
N ASP A 22 18.61 -31.83 3.10
CA ASP A 22 17.28 -31.81 2.50
C ASP A 22 16.47 -30.59 2.97
N ASN A 23 16.58 -30.23 4.24
CA ASN A 23 15.94 -29.04 4.81
C ASN A 23 16.54 -27.75 4.23
N LEU A 24 17.87 -27.62 4.15
CA LEU A 24 18.52 -26.48 3.47
C LEU A 24 18.06 -26.33 2.01
N SER A 25 17.89 -27.44 1.29
CA SER A 25 17.38 -27.43 -0.08
C SER A 25 15.89 -27.01 -0.16
N ALA A 26 15.08 -27.39 0.83
CA ALA A 26 13.68 -27.01 0.93
C ALA A 26 13.54 -25.50 1.22
N VAL A 27 14.37 -24.98 2.12
CA VAL A 27 14.47 -23.55 2.43
C VAL A 27 14.87 -22.74 1.21
N ALA A 28 15.90 -23.17 0.47
CA ALA A 28 16.34 -22.48 -0.73
C ALA A 28 15.25 -22.43 -1.82
N ARG A 29 14.51 -23.53 -2.02
CA ARG A 29 13.38 -23.56 -2.97
C ARG A 29 12.23 -22.66 -2.54
N ALA A 30 11.89 -22.66 -1.24
CA ALA A 30 10.84 -21.78 -0.71
C ALA A 30 11.22 -20.30 -0.86
N ALA A 31 12.48 -19.94 -0.60
CA ALA A 31 12.98 -18.58 -0.80
C ALA A 31 12.91 -18.13 -2.26
N ARG A 32 13.34 -18.99 -3.20
CA ARG A 32 13.21 -18.70 -4.64
C ARG A 32 11.76 -18.57 -5.07
N ALA A 33 10.87 -19.43 -4.57
CA ALA A 33 9.44 -19.35 -4.85
C ALA A 33 8.80 -18.05 -4.33
N ALA A 34 9.22 -17.57 -3.16
CA ALA A 34 8.77 -16.28 -2.62
C ALA A 34 9.21 -15.10 -3.50
N GLN A 35 10.47 -15.10 -3.95
CA GLN A 35 10.99 -14.09 -4.88
C GLN A 35 10.22 -14.08 -6.20
N LEU A 36 10.01 -15.26 -6.81
CA LEU A 36 9.27 -15.39 -8.06
C LEU A 36 7.80 -14.99 -7.92
N ARG A 37 7.18 -15.28 -6.76
CA ARG A 37 5.80 -14.85 -6.51
C ARG A 37 5.68 -13.35 -6.53
N ALA A 38 6.65 -12.70 -5.93
CA ALA A 38 6.65 -11.27 -5.83
C ALA A 38 7.10 -10.55 -7.08
N SER A 39 7.98 -11.16 -7.89
CA SER A 39 8.21 -10.78 -9.29
C SER A 39 7.00 -11.11 -10.19
N GLY A 40 5.89 -11.57 -9.58
CA GLY A 40 4.61 -11.56 -10.24
C GLY A 40 4.21 -12.84 -10.95
N LEU A 41 5.00 -13.91 -10.82
CA LEU A 41 4.62 -15.21 -11.38
C LEU A 41 3.41 -15.78 -10.65
N THR A 42 2.61 -16.56 -11.37
CA THR A 42 1.53 -17.35 -10.78
C THR A 42 2.10 -18.51 -9.99
N TRP A 43 1.37 -19.00 -9.00
CA TRP A 43 1.78 -20.20 -8.25
C TRP A 43 1.94 -21.44 -9.13
N ASP A 44 1.20 -21.52 -10.25
CA ASP A 44 1.35 -22.59 -11.22
C ASP A 44 2.71 -22.50 -11.95
N ALA A 45 3.13 -21.30 -12.38
CA ALA A 45 4.45 -21.10 -13.00
C ALA A 45 5.59 -21.31 -11.99
N ILE A 46 5.41 -20.88 -10.74
CA ILE A 46 6.39 -21.09 -9.66
C ILE A 46 6.55 -22.57 -9.32
N ALA A 47 5.45 -23.33 -9.33
CA ALA A 47 5.52 -24.76 -9.10
C ALA A 47 6.38 -25.45 -10.16
N ALA A 48 6.20 -25.10 -11.43
CA ALA A 48 7.03 -25.60 -12.51
C ALA A 48 8.51 -25.18 -12.37
N GLU A 49 8.78 -23.91 -12.08
CA GLU A 49 10.13 -23.35 -11.99
C GLU A 49 10.92 -23.84 -10.76
N CYS A 50 10.26 -24.05 -9.62
CA CYS A 50 10.90 -24.46 -8.36
C CYS A 50 10.78 -25.97 -8.07
N GLY A 51 10.22 -26.74 -8.99
CA GLY A 51 10.09 -28.20 -8.86
C GLY A 51 9.07 -28.65 -7.80
N TYR A 52 7.98 -27.91 -7.61
CA TYR A 52 6.84 -28.36 -6.79
C TYR A 52 5.83 -29.13 -7.63
N ALA A 53 5.22 -30.16 -7.05
CA ALA A 53 4.23 -30.97 -7.75
C ALA A 53 2.98 -30.20 -8.22
N ASN A 54 2.63 -29.10 -7.54
CA ASN A 54 1.49 -28.24 -7.89
C ASN A 54 1.59 -26.88 -7.17
N LYS A 55 0.74 -25.93 -7.58
CA LYS A 55 0.63 -24.60 -6.98
C LYS A 55 0.37 -24.59 -5.48
N SER A 56 -0.45 -25.52 -4.99
CA SER A 56 -0.82 -25.59 -3.58
C SER A 56 0.39 -25.96 -2.71
N ASN A 57 1.26 -26.84 -3.22
CA ASN A 57 2.51 -27.21 -2.56
C ASN A 57 3.52 -26.06 -2.57
N ALA A 58 3.64 -25.32 -3.69
CA ALA A 58 4.49 -24.12 -3.75
C ALA A 58 4.03 -23.06 -2.74
N TYR A 59 2.72 -22.77 -2.68
CA TYR A 59 2.15 -21.84 -1.72
C TYR A 59 2.41 -22.26 -0.27
N ARG A 60 2.17 -23.54 0.07
CA ARG A 60 2.40 -24.05 1.43
C ARG A 60 3.87 -24.02 1.83
N ALA A 61 4.78 -24.32 0.90
CA ALA A 61 6.22 -24.29 1.16
C ALA A 61 6.70 -22.87 1.49
N VAL A 62 6.25 -21.87 0.72
CA VAL A 62 6.53 -20.46 1.03
C VAL A 62 5.92 -20.08 2.38
N LYS A 63 4.65 -20.40 2.60
CA LYS A 63 3.93 -20.07 3.85
C LYS A 63 4.55 -20.73 5.09
N SER A 64 5.08 -21.95 4.98
CA SER A 64 5.64 -22.68 6.13
C SER A 64 7.05 -22.25 6.50
N HIS A 65 7.79 -21.65 5.56
CA HIS A 65 9.18 -21.23 5.77
C HIS A 65 9.33 -19.76 6.13
N PHE A 66 8.34 -18.95 5.80
CA PHE A 66 8.30 -17.54 6.12
C PHE A 66 7.14 -17.30 7.08
N ASP A 67 7.42 -17.10 8.37
CA ASP A 67 6.42 -16.62 9.34
C ASP A 67 5.85 -15.25 8.90
N GLU A 68 6.66 -14.47 8.19
CA GLU A 68 6.30 -13.23 7.56
C GLU A 68 6.91 -13.20 6.15
N MET A 69 6.11 -12.96 5.11
CA MET A 69 6.62 -12.88 3.74
C MET A 69 7.67 -11.76 3.66
N PRO A 70 8.79 -11.96 2.94
CA PRO A 70 9.75 -10.89 2.70
C PRO A 70 9.02 -9.66 2.19
N ALA A 71 9.13 -8.54 2.91
CA ALA A 71 8.57 -7.28 2.45
C ALA A 71 9.31 -6.88 1.17
N PHE A 72 8.57 -6.57 0.12
CA PHE A 72 9.16 -6.07 -1.11
C PHE A 72 9.42 -4.59 -0.96
N GLU A 73 10.63 -4.17 -1.31
CA GLU A 73 10.94 -2.76 -1.45
C GLU A 73 9.97 -2.15 -2.47
N VAL A 74 9.46 -0.96 -2.16
CA VAL A 74 8.45 -0.27 -2.99
C VAL A 74 8.95 -0.11 -4.44
N ASP A 75 10.26 0.06 -4.62
CA ASP A 75 10.88 0.18 -5.94
C ASP A 75 10.89 -1.12 -6.74
N ASP A 76 11.02 -2.27 -6.09
CA ASP A 76 10.95 -3.56 -6.80
C ASP A 76 9.53 -3.85 -7.28
N LEU A 77 8.54 -3.49 -6.47
CA LEU A 77 7.13 -3.53 -6.90
C LEU A 77 6.87 -2.57 -8.05
N ARG A 78 7.43 -1.35 -8.00
CA ARG A 78 7.29 -0.36 -9.08
C ARG A 78 7.88 -0.90 -10.39
N ARG A 79 9.11 -1.42 -10.38
CA ARG A 79 9.76 -2.03 -11.56
C ARG A 79 8.95 -3.17 -12.17
N LEU A 80 8.41 -4.06 -11.33
CA LEU A 80 7.56 -5.15 -11.81
C LEU A 80 6.30 -4.61 -12.51
N TRP A 81 5.67 -3.60 -11.92
CA TRP A 81 4.50 -2.99 -12.52
C TRP A 81 4.82 -2.26 -13.82
N ASP A 82 5.99 -1.63 -13.94
CA ASP A 82 6.47 -1.00 -15.17
C ASP A 82 6.54 -2.03 -16.32
N GLU A 83 7.18 -3.18 -16.09
CA GLU A 83 7.30 -4.25 -17.11
C GLU A 83 5.93 -4.76 -17.60
N ARG A 84 4.99 -4.91 -16.66
CA ARG A 84 3.63 -5.36 -16.96
C ARG A 84 2.84 -4.32 -17.76
N VAL A 85 2.95 -3.05 -17.37
CA VAL A 85 2.29 -1.93 -18.04
C VAL A 85 2.85 -1.76 -19.46
N GLU A 86 4.16 -1.82 -19.64
CA GLU A 86 4.82 -1.74 -20.95
C GLU A 86 4.39 -2.89 -21.88
N THR A 87 4.25 -4.10 -21.34
CA THR A 87 3.72 -5.24 -22.10
C THR A 87 2.29 -5.00 -22.57
N LEU A 88 1.41 -4.53 -21.69
CA LEU A 88 0.02 -4.22 -22.04
C LEU A 88 -0.08 -3.07 -23.05
N TRP A 89 0.77 -2.05 -22.90
CA TRP A 89 0.85 -0.91 -23.81
C TRP A 89 1.17 -1.38 -25.23
N ARG A 90 2.19 -2.22 -25.39
CA ARG A 90 2.58 -2.76 -26.70
C ARG A 90 1.46 -3.56 -27.35
N ILE A 91 0.75 -4.40 -26.59
CA ILE A 91 -0.39 -5.17 -27.10
C ILE A 91 -1.52 -4.23 -27.54
N ALA A 92 -1.91 -3.29 -26.69
CA ALA A 92 -2.99 -2.35 -26.97
C ALA A 92 -2.65 -1.44 -28.16
N TYR A 93 -1.39 -0.98 -28.25
CA TYR A 93 -0.89 -0.18 -29.35
C TYR A 93 -0.95 -0.93 -30.68
N MET A 94 -0.47 -2.18 -30.72
CA MET A 94 -0.52 -3.01 -31.92
C MET A 94 -1.96 -3.32 -32.36
N ASP A 95 -2.88 -3.47 -31.41
CA ASP A 95 -4.30 -3.67 -31.70
C ASP A 95 -4.99 -2.38 -32.17
N ALA A 96 -4.57 -1.23 -31.66
CA ALA A 96 -5.03 0.08 -32.11
C ALA A 96 -4.60 0.37 -33.56
N LEU A 97 -3.35 0.05 -33.92
CA LEU A 97 -2.86 0.15 -35.31
C LEU A 97 -3.67 -0.74 -36.28
N LYS A 98 -4.22 -1.85 -35.80
CA LYS A 98 -5.09 -2.76 -36.57
C LYS A 98 -6.55 -2.33 -36.61
N GLY A 99 -6.91 -1.20 -35.98
CA GLY A 99 -8.28 -0.69 -35.94
C GLY A 99 -9.24 -1.55 -35.11
N LYS A 100 -8.74 -2.37 -34.16
CA LYS A 100 -9.62 -3.16 -33.30
C LYS A 100 -10.44 -2.24 -32.40
N ALA A 101 -11.75 -2.49 -32.32
CA ALA A 101 -12.65 -1.73 -31.47
C ALA A 101 -12.19 -1.77 -30.01
N GLY A 102 -12.17 -0.61 -29.35
CA GLY A 102 -11.76 -0.47 -27.94
C GLY A 102 -10.25 -0.47 -27.68
N ALA A 103 -9.40 -0.76 -28.67
CA ALA A 103 -7.95 -0.82 -28.46
C ALA A 103 -7.32 0.55 -28.11
N VAL A 104 -7.81 1.64 -28.73
CA VAL A 104 -7.39 3.01 -28.38
C VAL A 104 -7.74 3.32 -26.92
N THR A 105 -8.96 2.99 -26.49
CA THR A 105 -9.38 3.18 -25.08
C THR A 105 -8.54 2.34 -24.13
N ALA A 106 -8.21 1.10 -24.49
CA ALA A 106 -7.32 0.25 -23.71
C ALA A 106 -5.92 0.86 -23.59
N ALA A 107 -5.34 1.36 -24.69
CA ALA A 107 -4.05 2.02 -24.69
C ALA A 107 -4.04 3.24 -23.77
N VAL A 108 -5.02 4.13 -23.90
CA VAL A 108 -5.15 5.34 -23.03
C VAL A 108 -5.18 4.94 -21.55
N ARG A 109 -5.98 3.94 -21.16
CA ARG A 109 -6.05 3.48 -19.76
C ARG A 109 -4.72 2.93 -19.24
N VAL A 110 -3.96 2.24 -20.09
CA VAL A 110 -2.62 1.74 -19.73
C VAL A 110 -1.65 2.92 -19.53
N ALA A 111 -1.65 3.90 -20.44
CA ALA A 111 -0.82 5.10 -20.33
C ALA A 111 -1.14 5.91 -19.06
N GLU A 112 -2.41 6.13 -18.74
CA GLU A 112 -2.81 6.80 -17.49
C GLU A 112 -2.34 6.00 -16.25
N ARG A 113 -2.33 4.67 -16.32
CA ARG A 113 -1.84 3.86 -15.19
C ARG A 113 -0.33 3.99 -15.04
N ALA A 114 0.41 4.06 -16.14
CA ALA A 114 1.85 4.35 -16.14
C ALA A 114 2.14 5.73 -15.54
N ALA A 115 1.43 6.77 -15.98
CA ALA A 115 1.61 8.13 -15.50
C ALA A 115 1.38 8.24 -13.99
N ARG A 116 0.30 7.64 -13.47
CA ARG A 116 0.05 7.57 -12.01
C ARG A 116 1.10 6.78 -11.24
N LEU A 117 1.67 5.72 -11.81
CA LEU A 117 2.71 4.92 -11.15
C LEU A 117 4.01 5.72 -10.91
N HIS A 118 4.29 6.67 -11.80
CA HIS A 118 5.47 7.54 -11.77
C HIS A 118 5.18 8.97 -11.27
N GLY A 119 3.94 9.27 -10.84
CA GLY A 119 3.57 10.62 -10.39
C GLY A 119 3.53 11.68 -11.50
N LEU A 120 3.49 11.28 -12.77
CA LEU A 120 3.44 12.22 -13.90
C LEU A 120 2.10 12.98 -13.99
N ASP A 121 1.06 12.46 -13.34
CA ASP A 121 -0.28 13.07 -13.25
C ASP A 121 -0.49 13.84 -11.93
N GLU A 122 0.55 13.98 -11.10
CA GLU A 122 0.41 14.64 -9.80
C GLU A 122 0.20 16.16 -9.99
N PRO A 123 -0.82 16.77 -9.37
CA PRO A 123 -1.04 18.21 -9.49
C PRO A 123 0.18 18.96 -8.97
N ALA A 124 0.72 19.89 -9.79
CA ALA A 124 1.75 20.80 -9.32
C ALA A 124 1.14 21.73 -8.26
N GLU A 125 1.44 21.49 -6.98
CA GLU A 125 1.01 22.35 -5.88
C GLU A 125 1.76 23.69 -5.98
N LEU A 126 1.05 24.73 -6.39
CA LEU A 126 1.58 26.09 -6.42
C LEU A 126 1.53 26.64 -4.99
N SER A 127 2.60 26.44 -4.23
CA SER A 127 2.77 27.04 -2.91
C SER A 127 2.96 28.55 -3.05
N ILE A 128 1.85 29.29 -3.04
CA ILE A 128 1.86 30.74 -2.81
C ILE A 128 1.97 30.94 -1.30
N ASN A 129 3.18 31.21 -0.80
CA ASN A 129 3.38 31.56 0.60
C ASN A 129 3.40 33.10 0.70
N PRO A 130 2.29 33.75 1.09
CA PRO A 130 2.30 35.19 1.28
C PRO A 130 3.31 35.54 2.37
N SER A 131 4.09 36.58 2.12
CA SER A 131 4.98 37.15 3.14
C SER A 131 4.17 37.64 4.34
N THR A 132 4.82 37.71 5.51
CA THR A 132 4.21 38.25 6.73
C THR A 132 3.62 39.65 6.51
N ARG A 133 4.28 40.49 5.69
CA ARG A 133 3.79 41.82 5.31
C ARG A 133 2.49 41.75 4.50
N GLU A 134 2.40 40.84 3.54
CA GLU A 134 1.19 40.67 2.72
C GLU A 134 0.01 40.17 3.57
N LEU A 135 0.28 39.32 4.57
CA LEU A 135 -0.71 38.89 5.54
C LEU A 135 -1.18 40.05 6.44
N GLU A 136 -0.25 40.87 6.93
CA GLU A 136 -0.56 42.06 7.74
C GLU A 136 -1.40 43.07 6.97
N GLU A 137 -1.07 43.32 5.70
CA GLU A 137 -1.84 44.20 4.81
C GLU A 137 -3.26 43.70 4.57
N TRP A 138 -3.42 42.39 4.37
CA TRP A 138 -4.74 41.75 4.24
C TRP A 138 -5.57 41.86 5.52
N VAL A 139 -4.96 41.59 6.69
CA VAL A 139 -5.65 41.70 7.98
C VAL A 139 -6.11 43.14 8.24
N ALA A 140 -5.27 44.12 7.93
CA ALA A 140 -5.63 45.54 8.07
C ALA A 140 -6.82 45.91 7.16
N GLN A 141 -6.82 45.41 5.92
CA GLN A 141 -7.88 45.68 4.95
C GLN A 141 -9.22 45.05 5.33
N ILE A 142 -9.20 43.86 5.96
CA ILE A 142 -10.41 43.22 6.51
C ILE A 142 -10.92 43.98 7.75
N ALA A 143 -10.03 44.37 8.66
CA ALA A 143 -10.40 45.12 9.86
C ALA A 143 -11.03 46.48 9.51
N GLU A 144 -10.55 47.16 8.48
CA GLU A 144 -11.15 48.39 7.96
C GLU A 144 -12.57 48.17 7.40
N HIS A 145 -12.84 46.97 6.85
CA HIS A 145 -14.12 46.64 6.23
C HIS A 145 -15.15 46.02 7.21
N GLU A 146 -14.71 45.32 8.27
CA GLU A 146 -15.58 44.71 9.29
C GLU A 146 -16.03 45.67 10.40
N MET A 147 -15.42 46.85 10.52
CA MET A 147 -15.81 47.89 11.48
C MET A 147 -17.17 48.56 11.18
N ALA A 148 -17.97 47.97 10.29
CA ALA A 148 -19.34 48.35 9.96
C ALA A 148 -20.42 47.42 10.57
N TRP A 149 -20.05 46.34 11.29
CA TRP A 149 -21.01 45.34 11.79
C TRP A 149 -20.78 44.85 13.23
N LEU A 150 -20.26 45.70 14.12
CA LEU A 150 -20.37 45.41 15.56
C LEU A 150 -21.76 45.89 16.05
N PRO A 151 -22.65 44.98 16.51
CA PRO A 151 -23.89 45.42 17.12
C PRO A 151 -23.56 46.21 18.39
N VAL A 152 -23.97 47.47 18.41
CA VAL A 152 -23.92 48.32 19.61
C VAL A 152 -24.69 47.59 20.71
N GLU A 153 -24.09 47.47 21.90
CA GLU A 153 -24.66 46.80 23.06
C GLU A 153 -26.14 47.18 23.22
N ALA A 154 -27.01 46.17 23.27
CA ALA A 154 -28.44 46.39 23.45
C ALA A 154 -28.65 47.04 24.83
N ASP A 155 -29.17 48.28 24.83
CA ASP A 155 -29.61 48.96 26.06
C ASP A 155 -30.55 48.03 26.82
N VAL A 156 -30.14 47.62 28.02
CA VAL A 156 -30.98 46.87 28.96
C VAL A 156 -32.17 47.76 29.31
N ILE A 157 -33.36 47.39 28.84
CA ILE A 157 -34.60 48.10 29.18
C ILE A 157 -34.90 47.85 30.66
N ASP A 158 -34.72 48.87 31.49
CA ASP A 158 -35.19 48.86 32.88
C ASP A 158 -36.73 48.78 32.89
N GLY A 159 -37.25 47.57 33.15
CA GLY A 159 -38.67 47.34 33.31
C GLY A 159 -39.15 47.80 34.69
N GLU A 160 -39.87 48.91 34.73
CA GLU A 160 -40.59 49.38 35.91
C GLU A 160 -41.76 48.40 36.20
N LEU A 161 -41.66 47.65 37.29
CA LEU A 161 -42.68 46.69 37.73
C LEU A 161 -43.87 47.45 38.35
N ALA A 162 -44.86 47.83 37.53
CA ALA A 162 -46.14 48.33 38.04
C ALA A 162 -46.91 47.18 38.70
N GLY A 163 -46.85 47.10 40.03
CA GLY A 163 -47.70 46.24 40.83
C GLY A 163 -49.09 46.84 40.98
N GLU A 164 -50.06 46.39 40.18
CA GLU A 164 -51.47 46.63 40.41
C GLU A 164 -52.00 45.57 41.39
N LEU A 165 -52.27 46.00 42.62
CA LEU A 165 -52.97 45.21 43.63
C LEU A 165 -54.47 45.26 43.30
N ASP A 166 -54.98 44.18 42.72
CA ASP A 166 -56.42 43.97 42.55
C ASP A 166 -57.00 43.52 43.91
N ASP A 167 -57.70 44.42 44.59
CA ASP A 167 -58.43 44.20 45.84
C ASP A 167 -59.87 43.74 45.51
N PRO A 168 -60.27 42.49 45.85
CA PRO A 168 -61.64 42.03 45.60
C PRO A 168 -62.52 42.35 46.81
N GLY A 169 -63.22 43.50 46.77
CA GLY A 169 -64.20 43.91 47.78
C GLY A 169 -65.61 44.10 47.22
N GLU A 170 -66.53 43.23 47.65
CA GLU A 170 -68.02 43.30 47.69
C GLU A 170 -68.83 43.86 46.50
#